data_AF-F3FYB2-F1
#
_entry.id   AF-F3FYB2-F1
#
_cell.length_a   1.000
_cell.length_b   1.000
_cell.length_c   1.000
_cell.angle_alpha   90.00
_cell.angle_beta   90.00
_cell.angle_gamma   90.00
#
_symmetry.space_group_name_H-M   'P 1'
#
loop_
_entity.id
_entity.type
_entity.pdbx_description
1 polymer ?
#
loop_
_entity_poly.entity_id
_entity_poly.type
_entity_poly.pdbx_seq_one_letter_code
_entity_poly.pdbx_strand_id
1 'polypeptide(L)' 'AMISSTALFNLYAGLIPEALAGLRMIMCGGERADPASFRRVREHSAQVRLFNG' A
#
# COMPACT_ATOMS: atom_id res chain seq x y z
N ALA A 1 5.77 -5.59 9.15
CA ALA A 1 4.38 -5.27 8.75
C ALA A 1 4.15 -3.79 9.03
N MET A 2 3.38 -3.09 8.21
CA MET A 2 3.10 -1.65 8.37
C MET A 2 1.60 -1.42 8.53
N ILE A 3 1.22 -0.50 9.43
CA ILE A 3 -0.16 -0.01 9.59
C ILE A 3 -0.13 1.50 9.37
N SER A 4 -1.03 2.04 8.55
CA SER A 4 -1.06 3.47 8.23
C SER A 4 -2.48 3.96 7.93
N SER A 5 -2.67 5.28 7.85
CA SER A 5 -3.88 5.82 7.26
C SER A 5 -3.91 5.55 5.75
N THR A 6 -5.10 5.61 5.16
CA THR A 6 -5.26 5.39 3.72
C THR A 6 -4.61 6.52 2.93
N ALA A 7 -4.69 7.76 3.44
CA ALA A 7 -4.04 8.91 2.84
C ALA A 7 -2.51 8.76 2.77
N LEU A 8 -1.87 8.31 3.85
CA LEU A 8 -0.42 8.10 3.87
C LEU A 8 0.00 6.94 2.99
N PHE A 9 -0.77 5.84 2.96
CA PHE A 9 -0.52 4.75 2.03
C PHE A 9 -0.55 5.23 0.57
N ASN A 10 -1.56 6.02 0.20
CA ASN A 10 -1.68 6.57 -1.16
C ASN A 10 -0.48 7.46 -1.52
N LEU A 11 -0.03 8.30 -0.57
CA LEU A 11 1.15 9.13 -0.76
C LEU A 11 2.41 8.28 -1.01
N TYR A 12 2.68 7.29 -0.16
CA TYR A 12 3.85 6.43 -0.31
C TYR A 12 3.79 5.55 -1.55
N ALA A 13 2.62 5.04 -1.95
CA ALA A 13 2.45 4.28 -3.18
C ALA A 13 2.76 5.09 -4.45
N GLY A 14 2.69 6.42 -4.38
CA GLY A 14 3.11 7.32 -5.45
C GLY A 14 4.58 7.70 -5.43
N LEU A 15 5.24 7.65 -4.27
CA LEU A 15 6.62 8.11 -4.09
C LEU A 15 7.65 6.97 -4.05
N ILE A 16 7.31 5.87 -3.37
CA ILE A 16 8.21 4.76 -3.03
C ILE A 16 7.53 3.39 -3.12
N PRO A 17 6.85 3.03 -4.23
CA PRO A 17 6.11 1.78 -4.34
C PRO A 17 6.98 0.52 -4.18
N GLU A 18 8.25 0.55 -4.58
CA GLU A 18 9.20 -0.56 -4.47
C GLU A 18 9.53 -0.86 -3.01
N ALA A 19 9.70 0.18 -2.19
CA ALA A 19 9.95 0.03 -0.76
C ALA A 19 8.75 -0.61 -0.05
N LEU A 20 7.53 -0.23 -0.43
CA LEU A 20 6.30 -0.85 0.07
C LEU A 20 6.18 -2.32 -0.36
N ALA A 21 6.58 -2.64 -1.60
CA ALA A 21 6.53 -3.99 -2.16
C ALA A 21 7.49 -4.98 -1.47
N GLY A 22 8.53 -4.49 -0.80
CA GLY A 22 9.44 -5.29 0.02
C GLY A 22 8.87 -5.75 1.37
N LEU A 23 7.71 -5.21 1.77
CA LEU A 23 7.06 -5.60 3.03
C LEU A 23 6.26 -6.90 2.87
N ARG A 24 6.13 -7.65 3.96
CA ARG A 24 5.26 -8.85 3.99
C ARG A 24 3.76 -8.51 4.04
N MET A 25 3.42 -7.38 4.64
CA MET A 25 2.04 -6.97 4.90
C MET A 25 1.95 -5.47 5.14
N ILE A 26 0.93 -4.86 4.53
CA ILE A 26 0.51 -3.48 4.76
C ILE A 26 -0.99 -3.49 5.03
N MET A 27 -1.40 -2.83 6.11
CA MET A 27 -2.80 -2.53 6.41
C MET A 27 -2.98 -1.02 6.41
N CYS A 28 -3.99 -0.54 5.69
CA CYS A 28 -4.37 0.87 5.73
C CYS A 28 -5.88 1.00 5.93
N GLY A 29 -6.30 2.15 6.43
CA GLY A 29 -7.69 2.36 6.79
C GLY A 29 -7.99 3.79 7.22
N GLY A 30 -9.24 4.06 7.55
CA GLY A 30 -9.71 5.36 8.05
C GLY A 30 -10.24 6.32 6.98
N GLU A 31 -9.93 6.13 5.70
CA GLU A 31 -10.44 6.94 4.58
C GLU A 31 -10.69 6.08 3.33
N ARG A 32 -11.12 6.72 2.23
CA ARG A 32 -11.37 6.02 0.97
C ARG A 32 -10.07 5.59 0.30
N ALA A 33 -9.90 4.28 0.11
CA ALA A 33 -8.80 3.73 -0.67
C ALA A 33 -8.87 4.12 -2.15
N ASP A 34 -7.70 4.39 -2.75
CA ASP A 34 -7.54 4.51 -4.20
C ASP A 34 -7.04 3.17 -4.77
N PRO A 35 -7.84 2.44 -5.55
CA PRO A 35 -7.42 1.20 -6.20
C PRO A 35 -6.15 1.34 -7.06
N ALA A 36 -5.85 2.53 -7.59
CA ALA A 36 -4.63 2.75 -8.37
C ALA A 36 -3.36 2.66 -7.51
N SER A 37 -3.39 3.15 -6.26
CA SER A 37 -2.29 3.01 -5.30
C SER A 37 -1.97 1.54 -4.99
N PHE A 38 -3.01 0.72 -4.80
CA PHE A 38 -2.84 -0.72 -4.56
C PHE A 38 -2.26 -1.44 -5.78
N ARG A 39 -2.68 -1.06 -7.00
CA ARG A 39 -2.12 -1.62 -8.24
C ARG A 39 -0.64 -1.26 -8.39
N ARG A 40 -0.24 -0.01 -8.15
CA ARG A 40 1.17 0.42 -8.22
C ARG A 40 2.08 -0.42 -7.34
N VAL A 41 1.68 -0.68 -6.09
CA VAL A 41 2.48 -1.54 -5.20
C VAL A 41 2.50 -2.99 -5.72
N ARG A 42 1.38 -3.49 -6.26
CA ARG A 42 1.27 -4.86 -6.80
C ARG A 42 2.13 -5.10 -8.04
N GLU A 43 2.34 -4.06 -8.87
CA GLU A 43 3.19 -4.12 -10.06
C GLU A 43 4.65 -4.47 -9.71
N HIS A 44 5.09 -4.12 -8.50
CA HIS A 44 6.45 -4.38 -8.02
C HIS A 44 6.59 -5.71 -7.25
N SER A 45 5.51 -6.23 -6.69
CA SER A 45 5.51 -7.52 -6.00
C SER A 45 4.11 -8.10 -5.83
N ALA A 46 3.96 -9.38 -6.13
CA ALA A 46 2.76 -10.17 -5.79
C ALA A 46 2.80 -10.75 -4.37
N GLN A 47 3.93 -10.64 -3.65
CA GLN A 47 4.13 -11.28 -2.34
C GLN A 47 3.59 -10.44 -1.19
N VAL A 48 3.56 -9.11 -1.34
CA VAL A 48 3.03 -8.21 -0.31
C VAL A 48 1.52 -8.37 -0.18
N ARG A 49 1.06 -8.59 1.05
CA ARG A 49 -0.38 -8.62 1.36
C ARG A 49 -0.87 -7.21 1.70
N LEU A 50 -1.83 -6.72 0.93
CA LEU A 50 -2.42 -5.39 1.09
C LEU A 50 -3.85 -5.52 1.63
N PHE A 51 -4.14 -4.83 2.74
CA PHE A 51 -5.46 -4.79 3.37
C PHE A 51 -5.96 -3.35 3.45
N ASN A 52 -7.25 -3.17 3.23
CA ASN A 52 -7.97 -1.92 3.46
C ASN A 52 -9.10 -2.20 4.47
N GLY A 53 -9.08 -1.55 5.63
CA GLY A 53 -9.98 -1.80 6.76
C GLY A 53 -10.58 -0.54 7.37
#